data_AF-D7GEX6-F1
#
_entry.id   AF-D7GEX6-F1
#
_cell.length_a   1.000
_cell.length_b   1.000
_cell.length_c   1.000
_cell.angle_alpha   90.00
_cell.angle_beta   90.00
_cell.angle_gamma   90.00
#
_symmetry.space_group_name_H-M   'P 1'
#
loop_
_entity.id
_entity.type
_entity.pdbx_description
1 polymer ?
#
loop_
_entity_poly.entity_id
_entity_poly.type
_entity_poly.pdbx_seq_one_letter_code
_entity_poly.pdbx_strand_id
1 'polypeptide(L)'
;MAGILERLSMIFKSKANKALDKHEDPRETLDYSYERQRELLQKVRRGVADVATSRKRVELQATQLGQEMDKLTLAAQRALAQGREDLAREALTRKSGLQGQLADLQTQHASLAAEEEKLVRASTRLQAKVEAFRTRKETIKAQYSAAEAQTRVNDAFSGLSEEMGDVGQAIQRAEDKTQQMQARAGAVDELIASGALEDPTGMVQDDITRELDAMASGSGVESELEAMKSQLGIAGPGTTGAQQVQPGFTSPAIEADQQKGQQQ
;
A
#
# COMPACT_ATOMS: atom_id res chain seq x y z
N MET A 1 -31.84 8.91 29.58
CA MET A 1 -30.87 7.82 29.91
C MET A 1 -30.91 6.72 28.84
N ALA A 2 -30.62 7.05 27.56
CA ALA A 2 -30.70 6.09 26.44
C ALA A 2 -29.41 6.05 25.58
N GLY A 3 -28.27 6.55 26.10
CA GLY A 3 -27.04 6.69 25.31
C GLY A 3 -26.04 5.52 25.41
N ILE A 4 -26.14 4.67 26.43
CA ILE A 4 -25.11 3.64 26.72
C ILE A 4 -25.48 2.28 26.11
N LEU A 5 -26.77 1.93 26.10
CA LEU A 5 -27.25 0.66 25.52
C LEU A 5 -27.20 0.66 23.98
N GLU A 6 -27.49 1.79 23.33
CA GLU A 6 -27.34 1.92 21.88
C GLU A 6 -25.86 1.84 21.46
N ARG A 7 -24.96 2.45 22.25
CA ARG A 7 -23.51 2.38 21.99
C ARG A 7 -22.96 0.97 22.21
N LEU A 8 -23.40 0.23 23.24
CA LEU A 8 -23.01 -1.18 23.43
C LEU A 8 -23.53 -2.09 22.30
N SER A 9 -24.76 -1.88 21.85
CA SER A 9 -25.36 -2.60 20.72
C SER A 9 -24.62 -2.34 19.41
N MET A 10 -24.18 -1.09 19.17
CA MET A 10 -23.37 -0.74 18.02
C MET A 10 -21.97 -1.38 18.06
N ILE A 11 -21.34 -1.44 19.23
CA ILE A 11 -20.01 -2.07 19.40
C ILE A 11 -20.11 -3.61 19.26
N PHE A 12 -21.19 -4.23 19.72
CA PHE A 12 -21.42 -5.66 19.53
C PHE A 12 -21.77 -6.03 18.09
N LYS A 13 -22.62 -5.23 17.42
CA LYS A 13 -22.92 -5.42 15.98
C LYS A 13 -21.70 -5.19 15.10
N SER A 14 -20.85 -4.20 15.42
CA SER A 14 -19.63 -3.97 14.65
C SER A 14 -18.60 -5.09 14.84
N LYS A 15 -18.48 -5.65 16.05
CA LYS A 15 -17.63 -6.82 16.32
C LYS A 15 -18.18 -8.15 15.78
N ALA A 16 -19.51 -8.33 15.74
CA ALA A 16 -20.14 -9.51 15.18
C ALA A 16 -20.00 -9.57 13.64
N ASN A 17 -20.14 -8.44 12.94
CA ASN A 17 -19.83 -8.37 11.50
C ASN A 17 -18.31 -8.56 11.26
N LYS A 18 -17.44 -7.95 12.08
CA LYS A 18 -15.98 -8.17 12.00
C LYS A 18 -15.52 -9.59 12.35
N ALA A 19 -16.37 -10.44 12.94
CA ALA A 19 -16.04 -11.83 13.31
C ALA A 19 -16.55 -12.84 12.29
N LEU A 20 -17.66 -12.55 11.60
CA LEU A 20 -18.18 -13.38 10.51
C LEU A 20 -17.36 -13.21 9.22
N ASP A 21 -16.90 -12.00 8.91
CA ASP A 21 -16.01 -11.70 7.76
C ASP A 21 -14.55 -12.16 7.98
N LYS A 22 -14.20 -12.62 9.18
CA LYS A 22 -12.80 -12.93 9.54
C LYS A 22 -12.39 -14.38 9.25
N HIS A 23 -13.33 -15.23 8.84
CA HIS A 23 -13.08 -16.67 8.70
C HIS A 23 -13.08 -17.20 7.26
N GLU A 24 -13.38 -16.38 6.26
CA GLU A 24 -13.07 -16.72 4.87
C GLU A 24 -12.12 -15.66 4.33
N ASP A 25 -10.82 -15.85 4.55
CA ASP A 25 -9.83 -15.07 3.79
C ASP A 25 -10.06 -15.38 2.29
N PRO A 26 -10.52 -14.41 1.49
CA PRO A 26 -10.80 -14.64 0.08
C PRO A 26 -9.54 -15.09 -0.67
N ARG A 27 -8.34 -14.82 -0.14
CA ARG A 27 -7.08 -15.28 -0.71
C ARG A 27 -6.96 -16.81 -0.67
N GLU A 28 -7.30 -17.42 0.47
CA GLU A 28 -7.20 -18.88 0.67
C GLU A 28 -8.23 -19.64 -0.19
N THR A 29 -9.48 -19.16 -0.23
CA THR A 29 -10.54 -19.79 -1.03
C THR A 29 -10.23 -19.71 -2.54
N LEU A 30 -9.63 -18.60 -3.00
CA LEU A 30 -9.19 -18.46 -4.38
C LEU A 30 -7.96 -19.34 -4.69
N ASP A 31 -7.00 -19.47 -3.77
CA ASP A 31 -5.85 -20.36 -3.92
C ASP A 31 -6.31 -21.83 -4.02
N TYR A 32 -7.19 -22.28 -3.13
CA TYR A 32 -7.81 -23.62 -3.18
C TYR A 32 -8.56 -23.86 -4.51
N SER A 33 -9.37 -22.89 -4.94
CA SER A 33 -10.11 -22.98 -6.20
C SER A 33 -9.18 -23.09 -7.40
N TYR A 34 -8.05 -22.38 -7.40
CA TYR A 34 -7.04 -22.45 -8.45
C TYR A 34 -6.38 -23.83 -8.51
N GLU A 35 -6.00 -24.40 -7.36
CA GLU A 35 -5.44 -25.74 -7.28
C GLU A 35 -6.40 -26.79 -7.82
N ARG A 36 -7.68 -26.71 -7.42
CA ARG A 36 -8.72 -27.61 -7.92
C ARG A 36 -8.89 -27.50 -9.45
N GLN A 37 -8.86 -26.28 -9.99
CA GLN A 37 -8.91 -26.06 -11.43
C GLN A 37 -7.71 -26.66 -12.16
N ARG A 38 -6.49 -26.56 -11.59
CA ARG A 38 -5.28 -27.20 -12.14
C ARG A 38 -5.38 -28.72 -12.14
N GLU A 39 -5.87 -29.30 -11.05
CA GLU A 39 -6.09 -30.74 -10.94
C GLU A 39 -7.09 -31.24 -11.99
N LEU A 40 -8.20 -30.50 -12.18
CA LEU A 40 -9.18 -30.79 -13.23
C LEU A 40 -8.55 -30.70 -14.63
N LEU A 41 -7.74 -29.68 -14.90
CA LEU A 41 -7.03 -29.56 -16.18
C LEU A 41 -6.09 -30.75 -16.41
N GLN A 42 -5.38 -31.20 -15.38
CA GLN A 42 -4.51 -32.38 -15.47
C GLN A 42 -5.32 -33.66 -15.74
N LYS A 43 -6.47 -33.84 -15.09
CA LYS A 43 -7.39 -34.96 -15.34
C LYS A 43 -7.90 -34.97 -16.77
N VAL A 44 -8.32 -33.82 -17.31
CA VAL A 44 -8.76 -33.71 -18.70
C VAL A 44 -7.62 -34.04 -19.67
N ARG A 45 -6.41 -33.54 -19.42
CA ARG A 45 -5.22 -33.87 -20.24
C ARG A 45 -4.89 -35.36 -20.24
N ARG A 46 -5.02 -36.04 -19.09
CA ARG A 46 -4.90 -37.50 -19.01
C ARG A 46 -5.97 -38.20 -19.83
N GLY A 47 -7.23 -37.79 -19.69
CA GLY A 47 -8.34 -38.35 -20.48
C GLY A 47 -8.14 -38.20 -21.99
N VAL A 48 -7.60 -37.07 -22.47
CA VAL A 48 -7.21 -36.89 -23.87
C VAL A 48 -6.16 -37.94 -24.27
N ALA A 49 -5.13 -38.13 -23.46
CA ALA A 49 -4.07 -39.11 -23.73
C ALA A 49 -4.59 -40.55 -23.76
N ASP A 50 -5.54 -40.90 -22.88
CA ASP A 50 -6.15 -42.23 -22.84
C ASP A 50 -6.98 -42.52 -24.10
N VAL A 51 -7.73 -41.52 -24.59
CA VAL A 51 -8.49 -41.61 -25.85
C VAL A 51 -7.53 -41.70 -27.05
N ALA A 52 -6.49 -40.87 -27.09
CA ALA A 52 -5.48 -40.91 -28.16
C ALA A 52 -4.77 -42.27 -28.20
N THR A 53 -4.47 -42.86 -27.05
CA THR A 53 -3.88 -44.21 -26.93
C THR A 53 -4.84 -45.27 -27.47
N SER A 54 -6.12 -45.18 -27.08
CA SER A 54 -7.15 -46.09 -27.56
C SER A 54 -7.34 -45.99 -29.07
N ARG A 55 -7.36 -44.78 -29.63
CA ARG A 55 -7.41 -44.52 -31.06
C ARG A 55 -6.22 -45.15 -31.77
N LYS A 56 -5.00 -44.94 -31.26
CA LYS A 56 -3.79 -45.49 -31.87
C LYS A 56 -3.78 -47.02 -31.84
N ARG A 57 -4.30 -47.64 -30.78
CA ARG A 57 -4.44 -49.10 -30.69
C ARG A 57 -5.36 -49.63 -31.79
N VAL A 58 -6.52 -49.00 -32.00
CA VAL A 58 -7.46 -49.36 -33.08
C VAL A 58 -6.82 -49.15 -34.46
N GLU A 59 -6.07 -48.06 -34.65
CA GLU A 59 -5.33 -47.78 -35.89
C GLU A 59 -4.30 -48.88 -36.21
N LEU A 60 -3.56 -49.35 -35.20
CA LEU A 60 -2.59 -50.44 -35.35
C LEU A 60 -3.28 -51.77 -35.71
N GLN A 61 -4.42 -52.08 -35.08
CA GLN A 61 -5.21 -53.27 -35.41
C GLN A 61 -5.74 -53.22 -36.85
N ALA A 62 -6.27 -52.06 -37.27
CA ALA A 62 -6.73 -51.85 -38.64
C ALA A 62 -5.58 -52.01 -39.65
N THR A 63 -4.39 -51.51 -39.32
CA THR A 63 -3.19 -51.66 -40.15
C THR A 63 -2.76 -53.13 -40.28
N GLN A 64 -2.80 -53.89 -39.20
CA GLN A 64 -2.49 -55.34 -39.21
C GLN A 64 -3.47 -56.11 -40.10
N LEU A 65 -4.77 -55.86 -39.96
CA LEU A 65 -5.82 -56.45 -40.82
C LEU A 65 -5.61 -56.08 -42.29
N GLY A 66 -5.26 -54.82 -42.59
CA GLY A 66 -4.92 -54.40 -43.95
C GLY A 66 -3.76 -55.21 -44.55
N GLN A 67 -2.68 -55.41 -43.79
CA GLN A 67 -1.55 -56.22 -44.24
C GLN A 67 -1.92 -57.69 -44.47
N GLU A 68 -2.82 -58.27 -43.65
CA GLU A 68 -3.33 -59.62 -43.86
C GLU A 68 -4.19 -59.72 -45.13
N MET A 69 -5.05 -58.74 -45.38
CA MET A 69 -5.84 -58.64 -46.61
C MET A 69 -4.95 -58.51 -47.85
N ASP A 70 -3.84 -57.78 -47.78
CA ASP A 70 -2.87 -57.66 -48.86
C ASP A 70 -2.17 -59.01 -49.15
N LYS A 71 -1.79 -59.75 -48.11
CA LYS A 71 -1.23 -61.10 -48.24
C LYS A 71 -2.22 -62.06 -48.90
N LEU A 72 -3.50 -62.02 -48.51
CA LEU A 72 -4.56 -62.82 -49.13
C LEU A 72 -4.78 -62.43 -50.59
N THR A 73 -4.70 -61.15 -50.91
CA THR A 73 -4.79 -60.64 -52.29
C THR A 73 -3.66 -61.20 -53.15
N LEU A 74 -2.41 -61.15 -52.65
CA LEU A 74 -1.25 -61.69 -53.33
C LEU A 74 -1.33 -63.23 -53.49
N ALA A 75 -1.83 -63.93 -52.48
CA ALA A 75 -2.06 -65.38 -52.54
C ALA A 75 -3.09 -65.74 -53.61
N ALA A 76 -4.21 -65.01 -53.69
CA ALA A 76 -5.23 -65.20 -54.71
C ALA A 76 -4.68 -64.96 -56.12
N GLN A 77 -3.89 -63.89 -56.33
CA GLN A 77 -3.25 -63.61 -57.62
C GLN A 77 -2.29 -64.72 -58.05
N ARG A 78 -1.49 -65.26 -57.12
CA ARG A 78 -0.58 -66.39 -57.41
C ARG A 78 -1.33 -67.67 -57.73
N ALA A 79 -2.41 -67.96 -57.01
CA ALA A 79 -3.25 -69.13 -57.27
C ALA A 79 -3.89 -69.07 -58.67
N LEU A 80 -4.40 -67.90 -59.07
CA LEU A 80 -4.93 -67.66 -60.42
C LEU A 80 -3.85 -67.84 -61.49
N ALA A 81 -2.64 -67.32 -61.28
CA ALA A 81 -1.52 -67.49 -62.21
C ALA A 81 -1.12 -68.96 -62.41
N GLN A 82 -1.41 -69.83 -61.43
CA GLN A 82 -1.17 -71.27 -61.48
C GLN A 82 -2.41 -72.08 -61.95
N GLY A 83 -3.49 -71.41 -62.36
CA GLY A 83 -4.74 -72.06 -62.78
C GLY A 83 -5.55 -72.70 -61.65
N ARG A 84 -5.25 -72.38 -60.38
CA ARG A 84 -5.94 -72.92 -59.20
C ARG A 84 -7.01 -71.97 -58.71
N GLU A 85 -8.14 -71.95 -59.41
CA GLU A 85 -9.27 -71.03 -59.12
C GLU A 85 -9.95 -71.30 -57.77
N ASP A 86 -9.96 -72.55 -57.32
CA ASP A 86 -10.46 -72.98 -56.03
C ASP A 86 -9.73 -72.30 -54.87
N LEU A 87 -8.39 -72.33 -54.88
CA LEU A 87 -7.56 -71.67 -53.88
C LEU A 87 -7.68 -70.14 -53.94
N ALA A 88 -7.80 -69.57 -55.15
CA ALA A 88 -8.03 -68.14 -55.31
C ALA A 88 -9.38 -67.70 -54.69
N ARG A 89 -10.44 -68.47 -54.92
CA ARG A 89 -11.77 -68.21 -54.37
C ARG A 89 -11.78 -68.33 -52.84
N GLU A 90 -11.05 -69.28 -52.27
CA GLU A 90 -10.91 -69.41 -50.82
C GLU A 90 -10.18 -68.20 -50.22
N ALA A 91 -9.05 -67.80 -50.79
CA ALA A 91 -8.29 -66.63 -50.32
C ALA A 91 -9.12 -65.34 -50.36
N LEU A 92 -9.90 -65.14 -51.43
CA LEU A 92 -10.81 -64.00 -51.56
C LEU A 92 -11.98 -64.05 -50.58
N THR A 93 -12.54 -65.24 -50.32
CA THR A 93 -13.58 -65.43 -49.29
C THR A 93 -13.06 -65.04 -47.91
N ARG A 94 -11.85 -65.48 -47.54
CA ARG A 94 -11.21 -65.08 -46.27
C ARG A 94 -10.97 -63.56 -46.21
N LYS A 95 -10.49 -62.95 -47.31
CA LYS A 95 -10.30 -61.50 -47.40
C LYS A 95 -11.61 -60.74 -47.19
N SER A 96 -12.70 -61.21 -47.79
CA SER A 96 -14.02 -60.60 -47.62
C SER A 96 -14.47 -60.60 -46.16
N GLY A 97 -14.16 -61.65 -45.39
CA GLY A 97 -14.44 -61.70 -43.95
C GLY A 97 -13.65 -60.64 -43.16
N LEU A 98 -12.37 -60.46 -43.48
CA LEU A 98 -11.53 -59.43 -42.83
C LEU A 98 -11.95 -58.00 -43.21
N GLN A 99 -12.49 -57.80 -44.41
CA GLN A 99 -12.92 -56.49 -44.88
C GLN A 99 -14.06 -55.91 -44.03
N GLY A 100 -14.98 -56.75 -43.53
CA GLY A 100 -16.01 -56.32 -42.58
C GLY A 100 -15.41 -55.84 -41.25
N GLN A 101 -14.48 -56.61 -40.68
CA GLN A 101 -13.80 -56.26 -39.43
C GLN A 101 -12.99 -54.96 -39.57
N LEU A 102 -12.34 -54.75 -40.71
CA LEU A 102 -11.61 -53.51 -41.00
C LEU A 102 -12.55 -52.30 -41.05
N ALA A 103 -13.72 -52.42 -41.68
CA ALA A 103 -14.72 -51.35 -41.74
C ALA A 103 -15.24 -50.96 -40.34
N ASP A 104 -15.44 -51.95 -39.47
CA ASP A 104 -15.84 -51.72 -38.07
C ASP A 104 -14.74 -50.97 -37.30
N LEU A 105 -13.47 -51.38 -37.43
CA LEU A 105 -12.34 -50.68 -36.79
C LEU A 105 -12.15 -49.26 -37.33
N GLN A 106 -12.34 -49.04 -38.63
CA GLN A 106 -12.28 -47.70 -39.23
C GLN A 106 -13.38 -46.78 -38.66
N THR A 107 -14.59 -47.31 -38.47
CA THR A 107 -15.70 -46.58 -37.84
C THR A 107 -15.38 -46.24 -36.38
N GLN A 108 -14.84 -47.20 -35.61
CA GLN A 108 -14.40 -46.96 -34.23
C GLN A 108 -13.27 -45.92 -34.16
N HIS A 109 -12.30 -46.00 -35.06
CA HIS A 109 -11.20 -45.03 -35.16
C HIS A 109 -11.72 -43.62 -35.42
N ALA A 110 -12.67 -43.46 -36.36
CA ALA A 110 -13.28 -42.17 -36.68
C ALA A 110 -14.04 -41.59 -35.47
N SER A 111 -14.78 -42.44 -34.74
CA SER A 111 -15.48 -42.04 -33.51
C SER A 111 -14.50 -41.54 -32.44
N LEU A 112 -13.43 -42.31 -32.17
CA LEU A 112 -12.40 -41.93 -31.20
C LEU A 112 -11.64 -40.67 -31.61
N ALA A 113 -11.39 -40.46 -32.91
CA ALA A 113 -10.77 -39.23 -33.41
C ALA A 113 -11.64 -37.99 -33.17
N ALA A 114 -12.96 -38.10 -33.41
CA ALA A 114 -13.90 -37.01 -33.12
C ALA A 114 -13.99 -36.71 -31.62
N GLU A 115 -13.97 -37.74 -30.78
CA GLU A 115 -13.96 -37.59 -29.32
C GLU A 115 -12.66 -36.96 -28.80
N GLU A 116 -11.51 -37.41 -29.30
CA GLU A 116 -10.20 -36.83 -29.00
C GLU A 116 -10.19 -35.33 -29.32
N GLU A 117 -10.63 -34.95 -30.52
CA GLU A 117 -10.66 -33.54 -30.95
C GLU A 117 -11.59 -32.69 -30.04
N LYS A 118 -12.74 -33.24 -29.65
CA LYS A 118 -13.65 -32.59 -28.70
C LYS A 118 -12.99 -32.38 -27.33
N LEU A 119 -12.28 -33.37 -26.81
CA LEU A 119 -11.58 -33.28 -25.53
C LEU A 119 -10.38 -32.31 -25.61
N VAL A 120 -9.65 -32.28 -26.73
CA VAL A 120 -8.56 -31.31 -26.96
C VAL A 120 -9.10 -29.88 -26.94
N ARG A 121 -10.22 -29.61 -27.63
CA ARG A 121 -10.89 -28.30 -27.59
C ARG A 121 -11.34 -27.93 -26.17
N ALA A 122 -11.94 -28.88 -25.45
CA ALA A 122 -12.37 -28.67 -24.07
C ALA A 122 -11.19 -28.38 -23.13
N SER A 123 -10.08 -29.12 -23.29
CA SER A 123 -8.84 -28.92 -22.55
C SER A 123 -8.25 -27.53 -22.78
N THR A 124 -8.18 -27.10 -24.03
CA THR A 124 -7.68 -25.76 -24.41
C THR A 124 -8.54 -24.66 -23.81
N ARG A 125 -9.87 -24.80 -23.87
CA ARG A 125 -10.80 -23.85 -23.24
C ARG A 125 -10.66 -23.82 -21.72
N LEU A 126 -10.47 -24.98 -21.09
CA LEU A 126 -10.26 -25.07 -19.65
C LEU A 126 -8.95 -24.39 -19.26
N GLN A 127 -7.86 -24.63 -19.99
CA GLN A 127 -6.57 -23.97 -19.77
C GLN A 127 -6.71 -22.44 -19.82
N ALA A 128 -7.39 -21.89 -20.83
CA ALA A 128 -7.62 -20.46 -20.93
C ALA A 128 -8.40 -19.91 -19.70
N LYS A 129 -9.40 -20.65 -19.21
CA LYS A 129 -10.14 -20.29 -18.00
C LYS A 129 -9.27 -20.32 -16.74
N VAL A 130 -8.39 -21.32 -16.61
CA VAL A 130 -7.47 -21.45 -15.46
C VAL A 130 -6.48 -20.27 -15.42
N GLU A 131 -5.93 -19.87 -16.58
CA GLU A 131 -5.03 -18.72 -16.64
C GLU A 131 -5.76 -17.38 -16.38
N ALA A 132 -6.97 -17.22 -16.90
CA ALA A 132 -7.81 -16.07 -16.58
C ALA A 132 -8.14 -16.00 -15.08
N PHE A 133 -8.42 -17.15 -14.46
CA PHE A 133 -8.67 -17.26 -13.03
C PHE A 133 -7.42 -16.92 -12.20
N ARG A 134 -6.24 -17.40 -12.61
CA ARG A 134 -4.96 -17.04 -11.97
C ARG A 134 -4.76 -15.53 -11.93
N THR A 135 -4.96 -14.86 -13.06
CA THR A 135 -4.82 -13.41 -13.16
C THR A 135 -5.81 -12.70 -12.24
N ARG A 136 -7.10 -13.09 -12.31
CA ARG A 136 -8.15 -12.51 -11.47
C ARG A 136 -7.89 -12.73 -9.98
N LYS A 137 -7.39 -13.91 -9.61
CA LYS A 137 -6.98 -14.22 -8.24
C LYS A 137 -5.94 -13.20 -7.75
N GLU A 138 -4.83 -13.02 -8.47
CA GLU A 138 -3.79 -12.08 -8.05
C GLU A 138 -4.30 -10.64 -7.96
N THR A 139 -5.17 -10.22 -8.89
CA THR A 139 -5.84 -8.91 -8.82
C THR A 139 -6.68 -8.76 -7.55
N ILE A 140 -7.51 -9.76 -7.22
CA ILE A 140 -8.34 -9.73 -6.01
C ILE A 140 -7.48 -9.74 -4.75
N LYS A 141 -6.42 -10.56 -4.69
CA LYS A 141 -5.47 -10.59 -3.57
C LYS A 141 -4.85 -9.21 -3.35
N ALA A 142 -4.40 -8.55 -4.42
CA ALA A 142 -3.83 -7.20 -4.35
C ALA A 142 -4.86 -6.15 -3.90
N GLN A 143 -6.08 -6.17 -4.44
CA GLN A 143 -7.15 -5.25 -4.04
C GLN A 143 -7.54 -5.44 -2.57
N TYR A 144 -7.63 -6.69 -2.12
CA TYR A 144 -7.91 -7.00 -0.73
C TYR A 144 -6.80 -6.47 0.20
N SER A 145 -5.53 -6.70 -0.14
CA SER A 145 -4.40 -6.15 0.62
C SER A 145 -4.37 -4.62 0.65
N ALA A 146 -4.73 -3.96 -0.46
CA ALA A 146 -4.84 -2.49 -0.50
C ALA A 146 -5.98 -1.98 0.38
N ALA A 147 -7.17 -2.61 0.32
CA ALA A 147 -8.30 -2.26 1.17
C ALA A 147 -8.01 -2.51 2.66
N GLU A 148 -7.30 -3.59 2.98
CA GLU A 148 -6.85 -3.91 4.33
C GLU A 148 -5.87 -2.83 4.85
N ALA A 149 -4.89 -2.43 4.03
CA ALA A 149 -3.97 -1.34 4.37
C ALA A 149 -4.69 0.00 4.58
N GLN A 150 -5.64 0.36 3.71
CA GLN A 150 -6.44 1.57 3.85
C GLN A 150 -7.24 1.57 5.15
N THR A 151 -7.83 0.42 5.50
CA THR A 151 -8.56 0.27 6.77
C THR A 151 -7.65 0.46 7.96
N ARG A 152 -6.44 -0.14 7.95
CA ARG A 152 -5.46 0.05 9.04
C ARG A 152 -5.01 1.51 9.18
N VAL A 153 -4.81 2.23 8.06
CA VAL A 153 -4.45 3.66 8.08
C VAL A 153 -5.60 4.50 8.65
N ASN A 154 -6.84 4.25 8.22
CA ASN A 154 -8.01 4.95 8.74
C ASN A 154 -8.22 4.69 10.23
N ASP A 155 -8.07 3.43 10.66
CA ASP A 155 -8.15 3.04 12.08
C ASP A 155 -7.04 3.76 12.89
N ALA A 156 -5.80 3.81 12.39
CA ALA A 156 -4.70 4.53 13.03
C ALA A 156 -4.95 6.05 13.11
N PHE A 157 -5.49 6.66 12.05
CA PHE A 157 -5.83 8.08 12.04
C PHE A 157 -6.98 8.41 13.00
N SER A 158 -7.99 7.54 13.08
CA SER A 158 -9.08 7.70 14.03
C SER A 158 -8.59 7.60 15.48
N GLY A 159 -7.72 6.65 15.79
CA GLY A 159 -7.10 6.53 17.11
C GLY A 159 -6.22 7.73 17.47
N LEU A 160 -5.44 8.25 16.51
CA LEU A 160 -4.67 9.48 16.71
C LEU A 160 -5.59 10.70 16.92
N SER A 161 -6.70 10.80 16.20
CA SER A 161 -7.64 11.92 16.35
C SER A 161 -8.32 11.92 17.73
N GLU A 162 -8.62 10.74 18.29
CA GLU A 162 -9.12 10.63 19.67
C GLU A 162 -8.06 11.12 20.67
N GLU A 163 -6.81 10.65 20.53
CA GLU A 163 -5.71 11.06 21.40
C GLU A 163 -5.39 12.57 21.30
N MET A 164 -5.39 13.13 20.09
CA MET A 164 -5.18 14.57 19.86
C MET A 164 -6.32 15.41 20.44
N GLY A 165 -7.56 14.91 20.40
CA GLY A 165 -8.71 15.56 21.05
C GLY A 165 -8.53 15.65 22.57
N ASP A 166 -8.07 14.57 23.19
CA ASP A 166 -7.80 14.52 24.63
C ASP A 166 -6.65 15.47 25.04
N VAL A 167 -5.59 15.53 24.23
CA VAL A 167 -4.48 16.46 24.45
C VAL A 167 -4.93 17.91 24.30
N GLY A 168 -5.74 18.23 23.30
CA GLY A 168 -6.29 19.58 23.11
C GLY A 168 -7.12 20.05 24.31
N GLN A 169 -7.96 19.18 24.87
CA GLN A 169 -8.71 19.49 26.10
C GLN A 169 -7.81 19.65 27.33
N ALA A 170 -6.68 18.94 27.40
CA ALA A 170 -5.71 19.12 28.47
C ALA A 170 -5.00 20.48 28.38
N ILE A 171 -4.62 20.90 27.17
CA ILE A 171 -4.00 22.21 26.90
C ILE A 171 -4.96 23.34 27.25
N GLN A 172 -6.21 23.30 26.78
CA GLN A 172 -7.20 24.33 27.06
C GLN A 172 -7.44 24.49 28.58
N ARG A 173 -7.51 23.39 29.34
CA ARG A 173 -7.60 23.44 30.81
C ARG A 173 -6.38 24.09 31.47
N ALA A 174 -5.19 23.87 30.92
CA ALA A 174 -3.96 24.48 31.42
C ALA A 174 -3.92 25.99 31.14
N GLU A 175 -4.37 26.42 29.96
CA GLU A 175 -4.49 27.82 29.58
C GLU A 175 -5.53 28.55 30.44
N ASP A 176 -6.74 27.99 30.58
CA ASP A 176 -7.80 28.56 31.42
C ASP A 176 -7.33 28.76 32.87
N LYS A 177 -6.59 27.79 33.41
CA LYS A 177 -6.05 27.87 34.77
C LYS A 177 -4.97 28.94 34.89
N THR A 178 -4.15 29.11 33.86
CA THR A 178 -3.12 30.16 33.81
C THR A 178 -3.75 31.54 33.73
N GLN A 179 -4.76 31.72 32.86
CA GLN A 179 -5.51 32.97 32.78
C GLN A 179 -6.23 33.29 34.08
N GLN A 180 -6.84 32.30 34.73
CA GLN A 180 -7.46 32.50 36.05
C GLN A 180 -6.42 32.89 37.12
N MET A 181 -5.22 32.30 37.08
CA MET A 181 -4.13 32.67 37.98
C MET A 181 -3.64 34.10 37.73
N GLN A 182 -3.49 34.50 36.46
CA GLN A 182 -3.14 35.86 36.07
C GLN A 182 -4.22 36.87 36.46
N ALA A 183 -5.50 36.56 36.24
CA ALA A 183 -6.61 37.42 36.64
C ALA A 183 -6.68 37.58 38.17
N ARG A 184 -6.41 36.51 38.93
CA ARG A 184 -6.29 36.59 40.39
C ARG A 184 -5.09 37.42 40.83
N ALA A 185 -3.94 37.27 40.19
CA ALA A 185 -2.75 38.08 40.47
C ALA A 185 -3.04 39.57 40.21
N GLY A 186 -3.62 39.90 39.04
CA GLY A 186 -4.00 41.28 38.71
C GLY A 186 -5.06 41.86 39.66
N ALA A 187 -6.05 41.06 40.08
CA ALA A 187 -7.03 41.50 41.09
C ALA A 187 -6.38 41.73 42.47
N VAL A 188 -5.38 40.92 42.85
CA VAL A 188 -4.60 41.15 44.08
C VAL A 188 -3.77 42.43 43.96
N ASP A 189 -3.14 42.67 42.82
CA ASP A 189 -2.39 43.91 42.55
C ASP A 189 -3.30 45.15 42.62
N GLU A 190 -4.51 45.09 42.06
CA GLU A 190 -5.52 46.15 42.16
C GLU A 190 -6.03 46.37 43.60
N LEU A 191 -6.18 45.29 44.38
CA LEU A 191 -6.57 45.37 45.79
C LEU A 191 -5.47 45.97 46.68
N ILE A 192 -4.20 45.71 46.37
CA ILE A 192 -3.04 46.36 47.01
C ILE A 192 -3.00 47.85 46.61
N ALA A 193 -3.15 48.16 45.33
CA ALA A 193 -3.13 49.54 44.81
C ALA A 193 -4.30 50.42 45.31
N SER A 194 -5.47 49.82 45.54
CA SER A 194 -6.65 50.50 46.11
C SER A 194 -6.62 50.62 47.64
N GLY A 195 -5.60 50.05 48.30
CA GLY A 195 -5.42 50.13 49.76
C GLY A 195 -6.37 49.23 50.56
N ALA A 196 -7.05 48.28 49.91
CA ALA A 196 -7.96 47.34 50.56
C ALA A 196 -7.25 46.11 51.17
N LEU A 197 -5.99 45.86 50.77
CA LEU A 197 -5.10 44.84 51.33
C LEU A 197 -3.85 45.52 51.90
N GLU A 198 -3.56 45.32 53.19
CA GLU A 198 -2.30 45.75 53.80
C GLU A 198 -1.16 44.80 53.41
N ASP A 199 -0.16 45.35 52.70
CA ASP A 199 1.07 44.66 52.37
C ASP A 199 1.87 44.34 53.65
N PRO A 200 2.11 43.07 54.00
CA PRO A 200 2.93 42.70 55.16
C PRO A 200 4.41 43.09 55.00
N THR A 201 4.86 43.57 53.84
CA THR A 201 6.19 44.14 53.61
C THR A 201 6.22 45.68 53.60
N GLY A 202 5.06 46.33 53.72
CA GLY A 202 4.86 47.77 53.55
C GLY A 202 5.37 48.68 54.67
N MET A 203 6.01 48.17 55.73
CA MET A 203 6.63 49.04 56.75
C MET A 203 8.08 49.45 56.46
N VAL A 204 8.73 48.90 55.42
CA VAL A 204 10.17 49.14 55.17
C VAL A 204 10.44 50.11 54.01
N GLN A 205 9.45 50.37 53.14
CA GLN A 205 9.66 51.16 51.92
C GLN A 205 9.56 52.69 52.12
N ASP A 206 8.90 53.13 53.19
CA ASP A 206 8.55 54.54 53.40
C ASP A 206 9.76 55.40 53.83
N ASP A 207 10.80 54.81 54.42
CA ASP A 207 12.03 55.52 54.81
C ASP A 207 13.02 55.69 53.65
N ILE A 208 13.21 54.66 52.81
CA ILE A 208 14.16 54.71 51.68
C ILE A 208 13.66 55.65 50.57
N THR A 209 12.34 55.65 50.30
CA THR A 209 11.74 56.53 49.29
C THR A 209 11.84 58.01 49.71
N ARG A 210 11.69 58.29 51.01
CA ARG A 210 11.82 59.64 51.58
C ARG A 210 13.28 60.13 51.60
N GLU A 211 14.24 59.23 51.78
CA GLU A 211 15.68 59.55 51.74
C GLU A 211 16.20 59.75 50.30
N LEU A 212 15.65 59.03 49.32
CA LEU A 212 15.96 59.22 47.90
C LEU A 212 15.33 60.50 47.31
N ASP A 213 14.09 60.84 47.66
CA ASP A 213 13.46 62.11 47.25
C ASP A 213 14.17 63.32 47.89
N ALA A 214 14.70 63.20 49.11
CA ALA A 214 15.51 64.24 49.75
C ALA A 214 16.88 64.44 49.08
N MET A 215 17.46 63.38 48.47
CA MET A 215 18.72 63.49 47.70
C MET A 215 18.50 63.96 46.25
N ALA A 216 17.35 63.63 45.65
CA ALA A 216 17.01 64.00 44.26
C ALA A 216 16.59 65.47 44.10
N SER A 217 16.10 66.12 45.16
CA SER A 217 15.54 67.49 45.11
C SER A 217 16.53 68.63 45.42
N GLY A 218 17.82 68.33 45.67
CA GLY A 218 18.83 69.34 46.04
C GLY A 218 20.02 69.56 45.08
N SER A 219 20.20 68.75 44.03
CA SER A 219 21.45 68.76 43.25
C SER A 219 21.32 68.89 41.72
N GLY A 220 20.13 68.71 41.13
CA GLY A 220 19.94 68.77 39.67
C GLY A 220 19.72 70.18 39.12
N VAL A 221 18.90 70.98 39.79
CA VAL A 221 18.39 72.27 39.26
C VAL A 221 19.46 73.38 39.26
N GLU A 222 20.35 73.40 40.26
CA GLU A 222 21.45 74.37 40.31
C GLU A 222 22.50 74.11 39.21
N SER A 223 22.71 72.83 38.85
CA SER A 223 23.61 72.44 37.76
C SER A 223 23.07 72.86 36.38
N GLU A 224 21.75 72.80 36.18
CA GLU A 224 21.09 73.30 34.97
C GLU A 224 21.15 74.84 34.87
N LEU A 225 21.14 75.54 36.01
CA LEU A 225 21.25 77.00 36.05
C LEU A 225 22.67 77.50 35.74
N GLU A 226 23.71 76.76 36.14
CA GLU A 226 25.11 77.01 35.72
C GLU A 226 25.36 76.65 34.24
N ALA A 227 24.73 75.58 33.75
CA ALA A 227 24.74 75.24 32.32
C ALA A 227 24.07 76.33 31.46
N MET A 228 23.01 76.98 31.97
CA MET A 228 22.34 78.09 31.28
C MET A 228 23.16 79.40 31.34
N LYS A 229 23.90 79.65 32.43
CA LYS A 229 24.88 80.76 32.49
C LYS A 229 26.06 80.59 31.55
N SER A 230 26.52 79.35 31.32
CA SER A 230 27.58 79.06 30.35
C SER A 230 27.12 79.18 28.89
N GLN A 231 25.83 79.00 28.59
CA GLN A 231 25.23 79.35 27.29
C GLN A 231 25.06 80.87 27.07
N LEU A 232 25.05 81.67 28.14
CA LEU A 232 24.81 83.13 28.10
C LEU A 232 26.08 84.01 28.00
N GLY A 233 27.25 83.43 27.77
CA GLY A 233 28.40 84.17 27.22
C GLY A 233 29.04 85.25 28.10
N ILE A 234 29.29 84.95 29.37
CA ILE A 234 30.22 85.74 30.20
C ILE A 234 31.66 85.19 29.96
N ALA A 235 32.44 85.86 29.12
CA ALA A 235 33.85 85.55 28.76
C ALA A 235 34.81 85.73 29.95
N GLY A 236 36.01 85.14 30.09
CA GLY A 236 36.98 84.33 29.30
C GLY A 236 38.26 84.20 30.19
N PRO A 237 39.51 83.91 29.72
CA PRO A 237 39.99 83.33 28.46
C PRO A 237 40.91 82.08 28.66
N GLY A 238 41.20 81.32 27.59
CA GLY A 238 42.33 80.38 27.60
C GLY A 238 42.20 79.12 26.74
N THR A 239 42.34 79.30 25.42
CA THR A 239 43.05 78.45 24.45
C THR A 239 43.32 76.95 24.71
N THR A 240 43.01 76.21 23.63
CA THR A 240 43.81 75.15 22.95
C THR A 240 43.67 73.66 23.32
N GLY A 241 43.34 72.89 22.27
CA GLY A 241 43.68 71.48 22.07
C GLY A 241 42.69 70.50 22.69
N ALA A 242 42.35 69.35 22.12
CA ALA A 242 42.72 68.63 20.92
C ALA A 242 41.59 67.58 20.75
N GLN A 243 41.01 67.40 19.57
CA GLN A 243 41.43 66.42 18.56
C GLN A 243 41.55 64.98 19.10
N GLN A 244 40.62 64.11 18.65
CA GLN A 244 40.80 62.71 18.16
C GLN A 244 39.44 61.98 18.30
N VAL A 245 38.65 61.66 17.26
CA VAL A 245 38.92 61.01 15.96
C VAL A 245 39.52 59.60 16.23
N GLN A 246 38.90 58.45 15.93
CA GLN A 246 38.35 58.02 14.63
C GLN A 246 37.59 56.67 14.75
N PRO A 247 36.62 56.39 13.86
CA PRO A 247 36.13 55.07 13.48
C PRO A 247 36.91 54.51 12.27
N GLY A 248 36.80 53.22 11.94
CA GLY A 248 37.48 52.65 10.77
C GLY A 248 36.80 51.43 10.16
N PHE A 249 36.03 51.66 9.11
CA PHE A 249 35.67 50.71 8.06
C PHE A 249 36.92 50.22 7.30
N THR A 250 36.87 49.02 6.71
CA THR A 250 37.12 48.81 5.27
C THR A 250 36.70 47.39 4.83
N SER A 251 35.79 47.31 3.85
CA SER A 251 35.79 46.26 2.81
C SER A 251 36.69 46.72 1.64
N PRO A 252 36.74 46.09 0.45
CA PRO A 252 36.49 44.69 -0.01
C PRO A 252 37.68 44.16 -0.87
N ALA A 253 37.64 42.89 -1.32
CA ALA A 253 38.41 42.47 -2.51
C ALA A 253 37.74 41.29 -3.23
N ILE A 254 37.55 41.48 -4.53
CA ILE A 254 37.10 40.53 -5.55
C ILE A 254 38.36 40.08 -6.30
N GLU A 255 38.60 38.77 -6.45
CA GLU A 255 39.39 38.17 -7.55
C GLU A 255 39.13 36.64 -7.53
N ALA A 256 38.35 36.10 -8.47
CA ALA A 256 38.79 35.43 -9.71
C ALA A 256 39.84 34.33 -9.46
N ASP A 257 39.51 33.06 -9.75
CA ASP A 257 40.05 32.35 -10.92
C ASP A 257 39.57 30.88 -11.02
N GLN A 258 39.74 30.37 -12.22
CA GLN A 258 39.27 29.22 -12.98
C GLN A 258 39.60 27.78 -12.52
N GLN A 259 38.84 26.87 -13.15
CA GLN A 259 39.23 25.56 -13.71
C GLN A 259 39.62 24.41 -12.75
N LYS A 260 38.79 23.35 -12.77
CA LYS A 260 39.12 22.13 -13.55
C LYS A 260 37.93 21.16 -13.59
N GLY A 261 37.49 20.85 -14.81
CA GLY A 261 36.91 19.55 -15.13
C GLY A 261 38.00 18.51 -15.40
N GLN A 262 37.55 17.27 -15.66
CA GLN A 262 38.31 16.03 -15.92
C GLN A 262 38.83 15.40 -14.62
N GLN A 263 38.63 14.12 -14.30
CA GLN A 263 38.61 12.84 -15.03
C GLN A 263 38.17 11.80 -13.94
N GLN A 264 37.50 10.68 -14.13
CA GLN A 264 37.40 9.67 -15.18
C GLN A 264 36.02 9.00 -15.12
#